data_AF-A0A444IY15-F1
#
_entry.id   AF-A0A444IY15-F1
#
_cell.length_a   1.000
_cell.length_b   1.000
_cell.length_c   1.000
_cell.angle_alpha   90.00
_cell.angle_beta   90.00
_cell.angle_gamma   90.00
#
_symmetry.space_group_name_H-M   'P 1'
#
loop_
_entity.id
_entity.type
_entity.pdbx_description
1 polymer ?
#
loop_
_entity_poly.entity_id
_entity_poly.type
_entity_poly.pdbx_seq_one_letter_code
_entity_poly.pdbx_strand_id
1 'polypeptide(L)'
;MKRKYIGLVMGLAAGLVVTAASSFAQDAKKPELLSFKPSNLQWEKTKADFVAPKISTCAGCHPKQYEEWQGSMHSMAFQDPIYLGELNLAVKAVGKEITKQCEGCHTAAAFVMGETETLDFKNLSPLAAAGVSCDVCHSIKKTTHWETPSHEPENGSYVLSPGRNDDKDPKGFVRTKYGPFPDYEGCGGGFHECVESPKHLTAELCAGCHHVYHYDKHTPYEYTYGEWKKSLYALNGIQCQDCHMVDIETFKRSADEFIKPKRSDYHHYFNGANFLMYFLGELRAKKEGNEKLATNLQNKYQMAVARLQAAAEIEIDPMYNEKGDLYKVRVRVHNRRAGHSLPTSLTAVREMWLEVLITDENGKELIKSGYLDKDGELDGNTHVFNSEGMDMHQVFQVDPWKVVSFAKNNLIPAKGYSDIVYTILYPPGKGHQLNVHAKLRFRQAGQALAEKLLTNLPDGVDLNDWYGLTEIPAVPIVDMTENNVTVDTTGEPTKLPGLMERLKGNITHAPPKKEEGLSLYEQLGGEKAVDAAVDLFYKKVLADSRVNGFFKGVDMERQLRMQKGFLSFVFGGPIHYSGKNLRAAHAHLVAKGLNGTHFSIIVEHLGATLKELGVKDELVQQAAKVANSVRNDILGH
;
A
#
# COMPACT_ATOMS: atom_id res chain seq x y z
N MET A 1 -38.45 -21.78 45.05
CA MET A 1 -37.12 -21.81 44.40
C MET A 1 -37.00 -20.71 43.36
N LYS A 2 -36.78 -19.45 43.78
CA LYS A 2 -36.46 -18.31 42.91
C LYS A 2 -35.62 -17.32 43.73
N ARG A 3 -34.29 -17.45 43.68
CA ARG A 3 -33.27 -16.46 44.12
C ARG A 3 -31.87 -17.11 44.05
N LYS A 4 -31.37 -17.45 42.85
CA LYS A 4 -29.94 -17.81 42.65
C LYS A 4 -29.32 -17.43 41.29
N TYR A 5 -30.06 -16.78 40.37
CA TYR A 5 -29.56 -16.53 38.99
C TYR A 5 -29.38 -15.06 38.61
N ILE A 6 -29.26 -14.13 39.57
CA ILE A 6 -28.98 -12.71 39.27
C ILE A 6 -27.50 -12.34 39.49
N GLY A 7 -26.72 -13.19 40.15
CA GLY A 7 -25.29 -12.91 40.44
C GLY A 7 -24.29 -13.22 39.32
N LEU A 8 -24.69 -13.92 38.25
CA LEU A 8 -23.74 -14.39 37.22
C LEU A 8 -23.70 -13.51 35.96
N VAL A 9 -24.67 -12.62 35.76
CA VAL A 9 -24.76 -11.78 34.55
C VAL A 9 -24.00 -10.45 34.71
N MET A 10 -23.76 -9.98 35.94
CA MET A 10 -22.94 -8.78 36.18
C MET A 10 -21.42 -9.05 36.15
N GLY A 11 -20.97 -10.31 36.26
CA GLY A 11 -19.55 -10.66 36.17
C GLY A 11 -18.99 -10.71 34.73
N LEU A 12 -19.86 -10.99 33.74
CA LEU A 12 -19.46 -11.12 32.34
C LEU A 12 -19.45 -9.78 31.58
N ALA A 13 -20.29 -8.81 31.98
CA ALA A 13 -20.24 -7.46 31.43
C ALA A 13 -18.99 -6.69 31.90
N ALA A 14 -18.50 -6.96 33.13
CA ALA A 14 -17.26 -6.37 33.62
C ALA A 14 -16.01 -6.91 32.91
N GLY A 15 -16.01 -8.18 32.47
CA GLY A 15 -14.88 -8.80 31.77
C GLY A 15 -14.65 -8.25 30.35
N LEU A 16 -15.70 -7.87 29.64
CA LEU A 16 -15.63 -7.34 28.26
C LEU A 16 -15.23 -5.86 28.21
N VAL A 17 -15.55 -5.08 29.23
CA VAL A 17 -15.06 -3.68 29.36
C VAL A 17 -13.57 -3.66 29.72
N VAL A 18 -13.09 -4.67 30.47
CA VAL A 18 -11.67 -4.78 30.86
C VAL A 18 -10.78 -5.15 29.68
N THR A 19 -11.26 -5.89 28.67
CA THR A 19 -10.44 -6.23 27.49
C THR A 19 -10.21 -5.04 26.55
N ALA A 20 -11.22 -4.18 26.33
CA ALA A 20 -11.04 -2.96 25.55
C ALA A 20 -10.22 -1.90 26.32
N ALA A 21 -10.37 -1.83 27.64
CA ALA A 21 -9.52 -0.99 28.47
C ALA A 21 -8.07 -1.50 28.55
N SER A 22 -7.83 -2.81 28.34
CA SER A 22 -6.49 -3.40 28.48
C SER A 22 -5.52 -3.08 27.34
N SER A 23 -6.01 -2.82 26.12
CA SER A 23 -5.17 -2.34 25.01
C SER A 23 -4.76 -0.89 25.23
N PHE A 24 -5.72 -0.01 25.58
CA PHE A 24 -5.41 1.38 25.96
C PHE A 24 -4.55 1.48 27.24
N ALA A 25 -4.73 0.56 28.21
CA ALA A 25 -3.92 0.51 29.43
C ALA A 25 -2.54 -0.12 29.23
N GLN A 26 -2.28 -0.86 28.15
CA GLN A 26 -0.94 -1.32 27.79
C GLN A 26 -0.10 -0.19 27.19
N ASP A 27 -0.69 0.68 26.37
CA ASP A 27 -0.01 1.87 25.83
C ASP A 27 0.29 2.90 26.92
N ALA A 28 -0.63 3.07 27.89
CA ALA A 28 -0.44 3.96 29.04
C ALA A 28 0.74 3.58 29.96
N LYS A 29 1.30 2.37 29.83
CA LYS A 29 2.45 1.89 30.63
C LYS A 29 3.82 2.14 29.99
N LYS A 30 3.87 2.70 28.77
CA LYS A 30 5.14 3.06 28.10
C LYS A 30 5.12 4.56 27.74
N PRO A 31 5.57 5.45 28.64
CA PRO A 31 5.53 6.90 28.44
C PRO A 31 6.22 7.37 27.14
N GLU A 32 7.24 6.65 26.71
CA GLU A 32 7.98 6.89 25.45
C GLU A 32 7.12 6.66 24.18
N LEU A 33 6.06 5.85 24.27
CA LEU A 33 5.10 5.66 23.16
C LEU A 33 4.07 6.81 23.07
N LEU A 34 3.90 7.57 24.15
CA LEU A 34 2.94 8.66 24.21
C LEU A 34 3.56 10.00 23.78
N SER A 35 4.88 10.15 23.86
CA SER A 35 5.56 11.43 23.64
C SER A 35 5.38 12.00 22.24
N PHE A 36 5.17 11.15 21.24
CA PHE A 36 5.05 11.55 19.83
C PHE A 36 3.62 11.46 19.27
N LYS A 37 2.63 11.09 20.10
CA LYS A 37 1.22 11.05 19.65
C LYS A 37 0.79 12.42 19.10
N PRO A 38 -0.02 12.47 18.02
CA PRO A 38 -0.69 11.34 17.35
C PRO A 38 0.17 10.45 16.44
N SER A 39 1.46 10.74 16.23
CA SER A 39 2.35 9.80 15.54
C SER A 39 2.57 8.53 16.36
N ASN A 40 2.67 7.39 15.69
CA ASN A 40 3.05 6.10 16.28
C ASN A 40 4.57 5.88 16.27
N LEU A 41 5.34 6.93 15.96
CA LEU A 41 6.80 6.92 15.98
C LEU A 41 7.32 6.63 17.38
N GLN A 42 8.30 5.74 17.45
CA GLN A 42 9.04 5.45 18.68
C GLN A 42 10.52 5.75 18.44
N TRP A 43 11.21 6.17 19.49
CA TRP A 43 12.63 6.48 19.44
C TRP A 43 13.38 5.76 20.57
N GLU A 44 14.31 4.90 20.20
CA GLU A 44 15.28 4.32 21.13
C GLU A 44 16.39 5.34 21.35
N LYS A 45 16.19 6.21 22.34
CA LYS A 45 17.14 7.27 22.68
C LYS A 45 18.44 6.67 23.22
N THR A 46 19.55 7.02 22.59
CA THR A 46 20.90 6.64 23.01
C THR A 46 21.81 7.87 23.05
N LYS A 47 23.07 7.70 23.47
CA LYS A 47 24.10 8.74 23.36
C LYS A 47 24.52 8.99 21.89
N ALA A 48 24.15 8.10 20.96
CA ALA A 48 24.35 8.32 19.54
C ALA A 48 23.25 9.23 18.98
N ASP A 49 23.64 10.32 18.33
CA ASP A 49 22.71 11.23 17.65
C ASP A 49 22.57 10.94 16.15
N PHE A 50 21.44 11.40 15.59
CA PHE A 50 21.24 11.47 14.15
C PHE A 50 22.15 12.51 13.51
N VAL A 51 22.48 12.30 12.24
CA VAL A 51 23.33 13.19 11.46
C VAL A 51 22.71 13.53 10.11
N ALA A 52 22.79 14.81 9.74
CA ALA A 52 22.44 15.23 8.39
C ALA A 52 23.44 14.62 7.38
N PRO A 53 22.98 14.25 6.18
CA PRO A 53 23.84 13.71 5.13
C PRO A 53 24.70 14.82 4.53
N LYS A 54 26.03 14.71 4.68
CA LYS A 54 27.04 15.64 4.17
C LYS A 54 28.35 14.92 3.89
N ILE A 55 29.33 15.61 3.31
CA ILE A 55 30.66 15.04 2.97
C ILE A 55 31.34 14.43 4.19
N SER A 56 31.23 15.06 5.37
CA SER A 56 31.81 14.54 6.62
C SER A 56 30.99 13.43 7.30
N THR A 57 29.89 13.00 6.69
CA THR A 57 29.04 11.90 7.17
C THR A 57 28.78 10.90 6.03
N CYS A 58 27.56 10.82 5.52
CA CYS A 58 27.15 9.82 4.54
C CYS A 58 27.78 10.07 3.15
N ALA A 59 27.82 11.32 2.68
CA ALA A 59 28.15 11.63 1.29
C ALA A 59 29.63 11.41 0.94
N GLY A 60 30.52 11.41 1.93
CA GLY A 60 31.95 11.15 1.71
C GLY A 60 32.23 9.69 1.32
N CYS A 61 31.55 8.74 1.95
CA CYS A 61 31.72 7.30 1.68
C CYS A 61 30.67 6.75 0.69
N HIS A 62 29.49 7.37 0.61
CA HIS A 62 28.38 6.97 -0.26
C HIS A 62 27.96 8.08 -1.24
N PRO A 63 28.89 8.61 -2.06
CA PRO A 63 28.61 9.76 -2.92
C PRO A 63 27.53 9.47 -3.97
N LYS A 64 27.49 8.25 -4.49
CA LYS A 64 26.46 7.81 -5.45
C LYS A 64 25.07 7.85 -4.82
N GLN A 65 24.88 7.19 -3.68
CA GLN A 65 23.58 7.14 -3.00
C GLN A 65 23.14 8.53 -2.52
N TYR A 66 24.08 9.36 -2.07
CA TYR A 66 23.80 10.75 -1.72
C TYR A 66 23.28 11.54 -2.93
N GLU A 67 23.92 11.44 -4.09
CA GLU A 67 23.47 12.12 -5.32
C GLU A 67 22.11 11.59 -5.80
N GLU A 68 21.85 10.29 -5.68
CA GLU A 68 20.56 9.70 -6.00
C GLU A 68 19.44 10.20 -5.08
N TRP A 69 19.71 10.28 -3.78
CA TRP A 69 18.77 10.78 -2.77
C TRP A 69 18.56 12.30 -2.89
N GLN A 70 19.62 13.06 -3.17
CA GLN A 70 19.54 14.51 -3.28
C GLN A 70 18.59 14.91 -4.43
N GLY A 71 17.62 15.77 -4.12
CA GLY A 71 16.58 16.17 -5.06
C GLY A 71 15.48 15.12 -5.25
N SER A 72 15.48 14.00 -4.51
CA SER A 72 14.31 13.10 -4.44
C SER A 72 13.21 13.71 -3.59
N MET A 73 11.98 13.21 -3.74
CA MET A 73 10.87 13.60 -2.85
C MET A 73 11.14 13.35 -1.38
N HIS A 74 11.92 12.32 -1.04
CA HIS A 74 12.34 12.06 0.34
C HIS A 74 13.25 13.16 0.89
N SER A 75 14.22 13.62 0.10
CA SER A 75 15.11 14.72 0.50
C SER A 75 14.40 16.08 0.62
N MET A 76 13.27 16.25 -0.07
CA MET A 76 12.46 17.48 -0.09
C MET A 76 11.18 17.37 0.75
N ALA A 77 10.99 16.27 1.49
CA ALA A 77 9.71 15.95 2.13
C ALA A 77 9.22 17.04 3.11
N PHE A 78 10.13 17.76 3.76
CA PHE A 78 9.80 18.84 4.70
C PHE A 78 9.91 20.25 4.10
N GLN A 79 10.13 20.34 2.78
CA GLN A 79 10.27 21.60 2.04
C GLN A 79 9.33 21.66 0.82
N ASP A 80 8.35 20.77 0.74
CA ASP A 80 7.33 20.76 -0.31
C ASP A 80 6.22 21.79 0.03
N PRO A 81 6.05 22.87 -0.76
CA PRO A 81 5.08 23.92 -0.46
C PRO A 81 3.62 23.44 -0.50
N ILE A 82 3.29 22.37 -1.23
CA ILE A 82 1.94 21.77 -1.18
C ILE A 82 1.70 21.17 0.21
N TYR A 83 2.66 20.38 0.70
CA TYR A 83 2.63 19.83 2.05
C TYR A 83 2.63 20.94 3.12
N LEU A 84 3.44 21.98 2.96
CA LEU A 84 3.54 23.06 3.95
C LEU A 84 2.24 23.87 4.03
N GLY A 85 1.58 24.13 2.90
CA GLY A 85 0.25 24.73 2.87
C GLY A 85 -0.78 23.87 3.60
N GLU A 86 -0.76 22.56 3.36
CA GLU A 86 -1.65 21.61 4.02
C GLU A 86 -1.39 21.54 5.54
N LEU A 87 -0.12 21.46 5.95
CA LEU A 87 0.30 21.49 7.36
C LEU A 87 -0.21 22.75 8.06
N ASN A 88 -0.06 23.93 7.43
CA ASN A 88 -0.50 25.19 8.02
C ASN A 88 -2.04 25.25 8.16
N LEU A 89 -2.78 24.76 7.17
CA LEU A 89 -4.24 24.63 7.26
C LEU A 89 -4.66 23.65 8.35
N ALA A 90 -3.97 22.52 8.49
CA ALA A 90 -4.20 21.54 9.55
C ALA A 90 -3.99 22.16 10.95
N VAL A 91 -2.89 22.89 11.13
CA VAL A 91 -2.58 23.60 12.38
C VAL A 91 -3.66 24.65 12.71
N LYS A 92 -4.10 25.43 11.72
CA LYS A 92 -5.19 26.41 11.90
C LYS A 92 -6.51 25.76 12.29
N ALA A 93 -6.79 24.55 11.77
CA ALA A 93 -8.06 23.87 11.97
C ALA A 93 -8.12 23.03 13.26
N VAL A 94 -7.03 22.35 13.62
CA VAL A 94 -7.00 21.34 14.70
C VAL A 94 -6.05 21.72 15.84
N GLY A 95 -5.13 22.64 15.60
CA GLY A 95 -4.08 23.02 16.54
C GLY A 95 -2.76 22.33 16.26
N LYS A 96 -1.69 22.84 16.89
CA LYS A 96 -0.30 22.47 16.61
C LYS A 96 0.03 20.99 16.80
N GLU A 97 -0.62 20.31 17.75
CA GLU A 97 -0.32 18.90 18.05
C GLU A 97 -0.50 17.96 16.84
N ILE A 98 -1.31 18.35 15.84
CA ILE A 98 -1.47 17.56 14.62
C ILE A 98 -0.17 17.43 13.81
N THR A 99 0.77 18.36 13.94
CA THR A 99 2.02 18.37 13.17
C THR A 99 2.85 17.13 13.46
N LYS A 100 2.77 16.58 14.67
CA LYS A 100 3.53 15.39 15.08
C LYS A 100 3.27 14.19 14.17
N GLN A 101 2.03 14.02 13.69
CA GLN A 101 1.70 12.98 12.70
C GLN A 101 2.46 13.19 11.39
N CYS A 102 2.51 14.43 10.91
CA CYS A 102 3.18 14.80 9.67
C CYS A 102 4.70 14.68 9.79
N GLU A 103 5.27 15.26 10.85
CA GLU A 103 6.71 15.33 11.12
C GLU A 103 7.32 13.94 11.32
N GLY A 104 6.57 13.01 11.93
CA GLY A 104 6.95 11.61 12.07
C GLY A 104 7.11 10.85 10.75
N CYS A 105 6.71 11.43 9.61
CA CYS A 105 6.96 10.88 8.27
C CYS A 105 7.83 11.81 7.41
N HIS A 106 7.65 13.13 7.51
CA HIS A 106 8.32 14.10 6.63
C HIS A 106 9.71 14.53 7.11
N THR A 107 10.00 14.42 8.42
CA THR A 107 11.30 14.85 8.99
C THR A 107 11.63 14.11 10.30
N ALA A 108 11.35 12.80 10.32
CA ALA A 108 11.25 12.00 11.55
C ALA A 108 12.49 12.08 12.48
N ALA A 109 13.69 12.17 11.93
CA ALA A 109 14.92 12.31 12.72
C ALA A 109 15.00 13.67 13.44
N ALA A 110 14.70 14.77 12.76
CA ALA A 110 14.69 16.09 13.38
C ALA A 110 13.55 16.22 14.41
N PHE A 111 12.40 15.60 14.10
CA PHE A 111 11.24 15.57 14.97
C PHE A 111 11.53 14.91 16.33
N VAL A 112 12.13 13.71 16.35
CA VAL A 112 12.44 13.04 17.62
C VAL A 112 13.55 13.74 18.40
N MET A 113 14.39 14.52 17.73
CA MET A 113 15.41 15.38 18.35
C MET A 113 14.85 16.69 18.91
N GLY A 114 13.58 17.01 18.67
CA GLY A 114 12.94 18.26 19.10
C GLY A 114 13.33 19.48 18.26
N GLU A 115 13.98 19.28 17.11
CA GLU A 115 14.45 20.38 16.25
C GLU A 115 13.34 21.08 15.48
N THR A 116 12.13 20.50 15.48
CA THR A 116 10.96 21.04 14.78
C THR A 116 9.89 21.59 15.71
N GLU A 117 10.16 21.70 17.01
CA GLU A 117 9.19 22.19 18.01
C GLU A 117 8.59 23.55 17.66
N THR A 118 9.33 24.47 17.01
CA THR A 118 8.85 25.81 16.67
C THR A 118 8.38 25.96 15.22
N LEU A 119 8.64 24.99 14.35
CA LEU A 119 8.37 25.04 12.90
C LEU A 119 8.90 26.31 12.21
N ASP A 120 10.15 26.70 12.51
CA ASP A 120 10.82 27.82 11.84
C ASP A 120 11.39 27.41 10.46
N PHE A 121 10.58 27.55 9.42
CA PHE A 121 10.97 27.21 8.05
C PHE A 121 12.02 28.15 7.45
N LYS A 122 12.28 29.30 8.07
CA LYS A 122 13.35 30.23 7.65
C LYS A 122 14.72 29.75 8.11
N ASN A 123 14.78 29.06 9.26
CA ASN A 123 16.03 28.62 9.88
C ASN A 123 16.01 27.12 10.22
N LEU A 124 15.59 26.29 9.27
CA LEU A 124 15.61 24.83 9.44
C LEU A 124 17.03 24.34 9.76
N SER A 125 17.14 23.44 10.73
CA SER A 125 18.38 22.72 10.97
C SER A 125 18.76 21.90 9.72
N PRO A 126 20.04 21.55 9.53
CA PRO A 126 20.45 20.68 8.44
C PRO A 126 19.75 19.30 8.47
N LEU A 127 19.37 18.79 9.64
CA LEU A 127 18.65 17.53 9.77
C LEU A 127 17.18 17.68 9.37
N ALA A 128 16.53 18.77 9.79
CA ALA A 128 15.15 19.07 9.43
C ALA A 128 14.99 19.32 7.92
N ALA A 129 15.93 20.10 7.34
CA ALA A 129 15.97 20.38 5.91
C ALA A 129 16.21 19.13 5.06
N ALA A 130 16.85 18.09 5.61
CA ALA A 130 17.08 16.83 4.91
C ALA A 130 15.82 15.93 4.82
N GLY A 131 14.71 16.29 5.48
CA GLY A 131 13.47 15.52 5.41
C GLY A 131 13.66 14.04 5.75
N VAL A 132 13.27 13.15 4.83
CA VAL A 132 13.51 11.71 4.95
C VAL A 132 14.93 11.39 4.48
N SER A 133 15.88 11.57 5.40
CA SER A 133 17.31 11.41 5.14
C SER A 133 17.78 9.94 5.18
N CYS A 134 19.04 9.70 4.81
CA CYS A 134 19.69 8.39 4.96
C CYS A 134 19.54 7.85 6.40
N ASP A 135 19.64 8.75 7.37
CA ASP A 135 19.66 8.42 8.78
C ASP A 135 18.27 8.22 9.38
N VAL A 136 17.21 8.51 8.62
CA VAL A 136 15.84 8.08 8.95
C VAL A 136 15.70 6.61 8.58
N CYS A 137 15.79 6.27 7.28
CA CYS A 137 15.54 4.91 6.80
C CYS A 137 16.51 3.89 7.41
N HIS A 138 17.82 4.19 7.39
CA HIS A 138 18.84 3.28 7.92
C HIS A 138 18.97 3.29 9.43
N SER A 139 18.09 3.98 10.15
CA SER A 139 17.96 3.88 11.60
C SER A 139 16.65 3.22 12.03
N ILE A 140 15.82 2.76 11.07
CA ILE A 140 14.62 1.96 11.39
C ILE A 140 15.04 0.57 11.86
N LYS A 141 14.99 0.35 13.18
CA LYS A 141 15.37 -0.91 13.82
C LYS A 141 14.29 -1.97 13.71
N LYS A 142 13.03 -1.58 13.85
CA LYS A 142 11.85 -2.44 13.70
C LYS A 142 10.62 -1.64 13.31
N THR A 143 9.62 -2.34 12.78
CA THR A 143 8.25 -1.84 12.58
C THR A 143 7.38 -2.17 13.78
N THR A 144 6.34 -1.37 14.01
CA THR A 144 5.42 -1.48 15.15
C THR A 144 3.96 -1.54 14.70
N HIS A 145 3.73 -1.98 13.46
CA HIS A 145 2.40 -2.02 12.82
C HIS A 145 1.34 -2.76 13.65
N TRP A 146 1.70 -3.85 14.33
CA TRP A 146 0.75 -4.60 15.15
C TRP A 146 0.47 -3.93 16.52
N GLU A 147 1.27 -2.94 16.90
CA GLU A 147 1.12 -2.16 18.13
C GLU A 147 0.18 -0.95 17.91
N THR A 148 -0.29 -0.70 16.69
CA THR A 148 -1.20 0.42 16.37
C THR A 148 -2.66 0.08 16.71
N PRO A 149 -3.55 1.09 16.86
CA PRO A 149 -4.98 0.87 17.14
C PRO A 149 -5.70 0.02 16.08
N SER A 150 -5.34 0.15 14.79
CA SER A 150 -5.89 -0.68 13.72
C SER A 150 -5.24 -2.06 13.57
N HIS A 151 -4.13 -2.33 14.28
CA HIS A 151 -3.23 -3.46 14.02
C HIS A 151 -2.71 -3.52 12.56
N GLU A 152 -2.73 -2.38 11.86
CA GLU A 152 -2.15 -2.17 10.54
C GLU A 152 -1.01 -1.13 10.62
N PRO A 153 -0.15 -1.01 9.59
CA PRO A 153 0.78 0.10 9.52
C PRO A 153 0.01 1.42 9.55
N GLU A 154 0.34 2.27 10.51
CA GLU A 154 -0.19 3.64 10.62
C GLU A 154 0.97 4.65 10.68
N ASN A 155 0.61 5.94 10.73
CA ASN A 155 1.49 7.11 10.75
C ASN A 155 2.68 6.93 11.71
N GLY A 156 3.88 6.77 11.16
CA GLY A 156 5.10 6.65 11.94
C GLY A 156 5.27 5.31 12.66
N SER A 157 4.55 4.23 12.32
CA SER A 157 4.59 2.95 13.06
C SER A 157 5.90 2.14 12.92
N TYR A 158 6.99 2.71 13.42
CA TYR A 158 8.34 2.15 13.44
C TYR A 158 9.18 2.73 14.59
N VAL A 159 10.34 2.10 14.85
CA VAL A 159 11.30 2.53 15.87
C VAL A 159 12.58 3.02 15.23
N LEU A 160 12.94 4.27 15.52
CA LEU A 160 14.25 4.82 15.16
C LEU A 160 15.29 4.53 16.25
N SER A 161 16.48 4.13 15.83
CA SER A 161 17.64 3.87 16.68
C SER A 161 18.92 4.20 15.90
N PRO A 162 19.52 5.38 16.11
CA PRO A 162 20.72 5.79 15.37
C PRO A 162 22.00 5.06 15.82
N GLY A 163 21.93 4.31 16.92
CA GLY A 163 23.05 3.62 17.54
C GLY A 163 22.66 2.94 18.84
N ARG A 164 23.68 2.45 19.55
CA ARG A 164 23.58 1.83 20.87
C ARG A 164 24.59 2.47 21.82
N ASN A 165 24.26 2.53 23.10
CA ASN A 165 25.24 2.89 24.12
C ASN A 165 26.30 1.79 24.23
N ASP A 166 27.56 2.19 24.41
CA ASP A 166 28.67 1.28 24.63
C ASP A 166 29.72 1.98 25.49
N ASP A 167 29.82 1.58 26.76
CA ASP A 167 30.77 2.17 27.70
C ASP A 167 32.23 1.79 27.39
N LYS A 168 32.47 0.85 26.47
CA LYS A 168 33.81 0.51 25.97
C LYS A 168 34.25 1.39 24.80
N ASP A 169 33.31 2.02 24.09
CA ASP A 169 33.64 2.99 23.05
C ASP A 169 34.05 4.32 23.72
N PRO A 170 35.15 4.98 23.30
CA PRO A 170 35.57 6.26 23.86
C PRO A 170 34.50 7.37 23.80
N LYS A 171 33.56 7.29 22.84
CA LYS A 171 32.43 8.21 22.72
C LYS A 171 31.26 7.85 23.63
N GLY A 172 31.29 6.65 24.23
CA GLY A 172 30.21 6.08 25.04
C GLY A 172 29.06 5.49 24.22
N PHE A 173 29.19 5.43 22.89
CA PHE A 173 28.20 4.88 21.98
C PHE A 173 28.83 4.38 20.69
N VAL A 174 28.12 3.50 20.01
CA VAL A 174 28.41 3.08 18.64
C VAL A 174 27.21 3.42 17.76
N ARG A 175 27.46 4.13 16.65
CA ARG A 175 26.40 4.36 15.63
C ARG A 175 26.13 3.07 14.88
N THR A 176 24.88 2.82 14.55
CA THR A 176 24.47 1.65 13.77
C THR A 176 23.66 2.08 12.55
N LYS A 177 23.82 1.36 11.45
CA LYS A 177 22.97 1.51 10.26
C LYS A 177 22.40 0.15 9.85
N TYR A 178 21.09 0.09 9.77
CA TYR A 178 20.35 -1.11 9.37
C TYR A 178 20.28 -1.20 7.86
N GLY A 179 20.49 -2.37 7.29
CA GLY A 179 20.51 -2.52 5.84
C GLY A 179 20.38 -3.95 5.37
N PRO A 180 20.42 -4.18 4.04
CA PRO A 180 20.24 -5.51 3.46
C PRO A 180 21.49 -6.40 3.53
N PHE A 181 22.62 -5.86 4.00
CA PHE A 181 23.91 -6.56 4.02
C PHE A 181 24.26 -6.99 5.44
N PRO A 182 24.85 -8.20 5.61
CA PRO A 182 25.49 -8.58 6.86
C PRO A 182 26.68 -7.68 7.16
N ASP A 183 27.08 -7.66 8.43
CA ASP A 183 28.31 -6.99 8.84
C ASP A 183 29.52 -7.64 8.15
N TYR A 184 30.52 -6.82 7.82
CA TYR A 184 31.76 -7.27 7.20
C TYR A 184 32.93 -6.38 7.63
N GLU A 185 34.15 -6.90 7.53
CA GLU A 185 35.35 -6.19 7.97
C GLU A 185 35.48 -4.83 7.26
N GLY A 186 35.56 -3.76 8.05
CA GLY A 186 35.65 -2.39 7.53
C GLY A 186 34.31 -1.74 7.15
N CYS A 187 33.16 -2.41 7.38
CA CYS A 187 31.86 -1.79 7.14
C CYS A 187 31.68 -0.50 7.95
N GLY A 188 31.14 0.52 7.30
CA GLY A 188 30.98 1.87 7.87
C GLY A 188 32.27 2.62 8.21
N GLY A 189 33.45 2.07 7.90
CA GLY A 189 34.74 2.78 7.97
C GLY A 189 35.09 3.35 9.35
N GLY A 190 34.58 2.74 10.43
CA GLY A 190 34.72 3.24 11.80
C GLY A 190 33.78 4.40 12.18
N PHE A 191 32.91 4.83 11.27
CA PHE A 191 31.88 5.83 11.55
C PHE A 191 30.60 5.20 12.13
N HIS A 192 30.18 4.04 11.62
CA HIS A 192 29.04 3.25 12.11
C HIS A 192 29.29 1.75 11.95
N GLU A 193 28.62 0.92 12.75
CA GLU A 193 28.48 -0.52 12.53
C GLU A 193 27.35 -0.80 11.54
N CYS A 194 27.46 -1.89 10.79
CA CYS A 194 26.44 -2.33 9.84
C CYS A 194 25.62 -3.45 10.45
N VAL A 195 24.30 -3.30 10.43
CA VAL A 195 23.38 -4.28 11.02
C VAL A 195 22.47 -4.84 9.94
N GLU A 196 22.53 -6.15 9.72
CA GLU A 196 21.62 -6.80 8.79
C GLU A 196 20.18 -6.68 9.28
N SER A 197 19.31 -6.24 8.38
CA SER A 197 17.89 -6.11 8.65
C SER A 197 17.10 -6.70 7.47
N PRO A 198 16.50 -7.88 7.63
CA PRO A 198 15.57 -8.44 6.65
C PRO A 198 14.41 -7.50 6.29
N LYS A 199 14.01 -6.59 7.20
CA LYS A 199 12.93 -5.63 6.95
C LYS A 199 13.27 -4.64 5.83
N HIS A 200 14.56 -4.31 5.66
CA HIS A 200 15.04 -3.43 4.60
C HIS A 200 14.93 -4.08 3.20
N LEU A 201 14.56 -5.37 3.15
CA LEU A 201 14.28 -6.12 1.93
C LEU A 201 12.78 -6.26 1.63
N THR A 202 11.92 -5.60 2.42
CA THR A 202 10.47 -5.77 2.34
C THR A 202 9.76 -4.42 2.32
N ALA A 203 8.55 -4.40 1.77
CA ALA A 203 7.68 -3.23 1.76
C ALA A 203 7.31 -2.72 3.17
N GLU A 204 7.51 -3.52 4.23
CA GLU A 204 7.28 -3.09 5.62
C GLU A 204 8.12 -1.87 6.00
N LEU A 205 9.32 -1.71 5.41
CA LEU A 205 10.15 -0.52 5.60
C LEU A 205 9.40 0.77 5.21
N CYS A 206 8.57 0.71 4.17
CA CYS A 206 7.86 1.85 3.61
C CYS A 206 6.50 2.09 4.30
N ALA A 207 5.96 1.06 4.95
CA ALA A 207 4.56 1.01 5.36
C ALA A 207 4.18 2.05 6.42
N GLY A 208 5.10 2.39 7.32
CA GLY A 208 4.85 3.39 8.37
C GLY A 208 4.69 4.83 7.85
N CYS A 209 5.07 5.11 6.60
CA CYS A 209 4.88 6.41 5.96
C CYS A 209 3.93 6.35 4.75
N HIS A 210 3.78 5.19 4.11
CA HIS A 210 2.93 5.00 2.93
C HIS A 210 1.60 4.29 3.25
N HIS A 211 1.14 4.40 4.48
CA HIS A 211 -0.15 3.91 4.96
C HIS A 211 -0.69 4.88 6.02
N VAL A 212 -1.40 5.91 5.56
CA VAL A 212 -1.71 7.10 6.36
C VAL A 212 -3.14 7.07 6.84
N TYR A 213 -3.29 7.29 8.13
CA TYR A 213 -4.52 7.21 8.89
C TYR A 213 -4.89 8.56 9.49
N HIS A 214 -6.17 8.81 9.67
CA HIS A 214 -6.65 9.97 10.39
C HIS A 214 -6.13 9.96 11.83
N TYR A 215 -5.54 11.08 12.28
CA TYR A 215 -4.80 11.22 13.54
C TYR A 215 -5.54 10.74 14.81
N ASP A 216 -6.85 10.98 14.88
CA ASP A 216 -7.70 10.59 16.02
C ASP A 216 -8.64 9.41 15.73
N LYS A 217 -9.25 9.37 14.54
CA LYS A 217 -10.25 8.34 14.21
C LYS A 217 -9.67 7.02 13.72
N HIS A 218 -8.40 6.99 13.35
CA HIS A 218 -7.76 5.80 12.78
C HIS A 218 -8.55 5.22 11.58
N THR A 219 -9.16 6.09 10.77
CA THR A 219 -9.64 5.72 9.43
C THR A 219 -8.48 5.90 8.43
N PRO A 220 -8.16 4.91 7.58
CA PRO A 220 -7.17 5.08 6.53
C PRO A 220 -7.69 6.06 5.49
N TYR A 221 -6.92 7.10 5.16
CA TYR A 221 -7.24 7.99 4.03
C TYR A 221 -6.19 7.94 2.91
N GLU A 222 -4.98 7.43 3.19
CA GLU A 222 -4.05 6.97 2.16
C GLU A 222 -3.70 5.50 2.41
N TYR A 223 -4.15 4.60 1.53
CA TYR A 223 -4.10 3.15 1.77
C TYR A 223 -3.05 2.42 0.90
N THR A 224 -2.03 3.12 0.40
CA THR A 224 -1.08 2.61 -0.61
C THR A 224 -0.45 1.25 -0.26
N TYR A 225 0.08 1.10 0.95
CA TYR A 225 0.65 -0.19 1.38
C TYR A 225 -0.42 -1.30 1.42
N GLY A 226 -1.62 -1.00 1.90
CA GLY A 226 -2.72 -1.95 1.97
C GLY A 226 -3.23 -2.37 0.59
N GLU A 227 -3.26 -1.45 -0.37
CA GLU A 227 -3.54 -1.73 -1.79
C GLU A 227 -2.49 -2.68 -2.39
N TRP A 228 -1.21 -2.39 -2.17
CA TRP A 228 -0.11 -3.26 -2.62
C TRP A 228 -0.18 -4.64 -1.96
N LYS A 229 -0.38 -4.69 -0.63
CA LYS A 229 -0.42 -5.95 0.14
C LYS A 229 -1.51 -6.90 -0.36
N LYS A 230 -2.61 -6.36 -0.90
CA LYS A 230 -3.74 -7.12 -1.46
C LYS A 230 -3.57 -7.44 -2.95
N SER A 231 -2.47 -7.03 -3.59
CA SER A 231 -2.27 -7.18 -5.04
C SER A 231 -1.51 -8.45 -5.45
N LEU A 232 -1.57 -8.75 -6.76
CA LEU A 232 -0.75 -9.80 -7.38
C LEU A 232 0.76 -9.56 -7.19
N TYR A 233 1.20 -8.31 -7.01
CA TYR A 233 2.62 -8.00 -6.83
C TYR A 233 3.11 -8.50 -5.48
N ALA A 234 2.37 -8.22 -4.41
CA ALA A 234 2.69 -8.75 -3.08
C ALA A 234 2.63 -10.29 -3.05
N LEU A 235 1.64 -10.90 -3.71
CA LEU A 235 1.52 -12.36 -3.81
C LEU A 235 2.70 -13.02 -4.55
N ASN A 236 3.26 -12.35 -5.57
CA ASN A 236 4.46 -12.78 -6.28
C ASN A 236 5.76 -12.30 -5.59
N GLY A 237 5.66 -11.73 -4.40
CA GLY A 237 6.81 -11.30 -3.60
C GLY A 237 7.51 -10.03 -4.10
N ILE A 238 6.97 -9.33 -5.09
CA ILE A 238 7.49 -8.03 -5.56
C ILE A 238 7.21 -6.94 -4.53
N GLN A 239 8.27 -6.33 -4.03
CA GLN A 239 8.25 -5.31 -2.98
C GLN A 239 8.26 -3.90 -3.56
N CYS A 240 7.96 -2.89 -2.73
CA CYS A 240 8.01 -1.49 -3.14
C CYS A 240 9.38 -1.11 -3.74
N GLN A 241 10.47 -1.59 -3.13
CA GLN A 241 11.84 -1.34 -3.57
C GLN A 241 12.12 -1.88 -4.97
N ASP A 242 11.53 -3.02 -5.32
CA ASP A 242 11.75 -3.69 -6.61
C ASP A 242 11.29 -2.82 -7.79
N CYS A 243 10.38 -1.87 -7.55
CA CYS A 243 9.85 -0.95 -8.54
C CYS A 243 10.27 0.52 -8.34
N HIS A 244 10.41 1.00 -7.09
CA HIS A 244 10.65 2.41 -6.77
C HIS A 244 12.12 2.77 -6.47
N MET A 245 12.97 1.76 -6.26
CA MET A 245 14.40 1.95 -6.04
C MET A 245 15.20 1.45 -7.24
N VAL A 246 14.73 1.67 -8.46
CA VAL A 246 15.36 1.15 -9.68
C VAL A 246 15.21 2.15 -10.84
N ASP A 247 15.93 1.91 -11.94
CA ASP A 247 15.70 2.62 -13.21
C ASP A 247 14.37 2.22 -13.89
N ILE A 248 14.04 2.88 -15.00
CA ILE A 248 12.77 2.68 -15.69
C ILE A 248 12.64 1.29 -16.33
N GLU A 249 13.72 0.73 -16.86
CA GLU A 249 13.70 -0.57 -17.55
C GLU A 249 13.58 -1.72 -16.56
N THR A 250 14.30 -1.63 -15.44
CA THR A 250 14.18 -2.57 -14.33
C THR A 250 12.81 -2.48 -13.68
N PHE A 251 12.22 -1.28 -13.57
CA PHE A 251 10.83 -1.12 -13.14
C PHE A 251 9.85 -1.86 -14.05
N LYS A 252 9.93 -1.65 -15.37
CA LYS A 252 9.03 -2.31 -16.34
C LYS A 252 9.15 -3.83 -16.23
N ARG A 253 10.38 -4.36 -16.24
CA ARG A 253 10.64 -5.80 -16.09
C ARG A 253 10.08 -6.36 -14.78
N SER A 254 10.34 -5.69 -13.66
CA SER A 254 9.83 -6.14 -12.35
C SER A 254 8.31 -6.12 -12.30
N ALA A 255 7.68 -5.14 -12.97
CA ALA A 255 6.24 -4.96 -12.96
C ALA A 255 5.47 -5.84 -13.96
N ASP A 256 6.10 -6.22 -15.06
CA ASP A 256 5.49 -7.06 -16.10
C ASP A 256 5.76 -8.55 -15.85
N GLU A 257 6.98 -8.89 -15.45
CA GLU A 257 7.43 -10.28 -15.36
C GLU A 257 7.50 -10.81 -13.92
N PHE A 258 7.25 -9.97 -12.92
CA PHE A 258 7.40 -10.30 -11.50
C PHE A 258 8.80 -10.84 -11.15
N ILE A 259 9.84 -10.29 -11.78
CA ILE A 259 11.25 -10.63 -11.52
C ILE A 259 11.90 -9.57 -10.67
N LYS A 260 12.43 -9.96 -9.51
CA LYS A 260 13.16 -9.05 -8.63
C LYS A 260 14.45 -8.49 -9.27
N PRO A 261 14.81 -7.23 -9.00
CA PRO A 261 16.11 -6.68 -9.39
C PRO A 261 17.28 -7.39 -8.71
N LYS A 262 18.45 -7.36 -9.35
CA LYS A 262 19.71 -7.74 -8.70
C LYS A 262 20.13 -6.63 -7.74
N ARG A 263 21.03 -6.96 -6.81
CA ARG A 263 21.50 -5.98 -5.80
C ARG A 263 22.13 -4.72 -6.39
N SER A 264 22.82 -4.85 -7.53
CA SER A 264 23.43 -3.75 -8.27
C SER A 264 22.42 -2.76 -8.86
N ASP A 265 21.18 -3.20 -9.03
CA ASP A 265 20.14 -2.45 -9.75
C ASP A 265 19.38 -1.51 -8.81
N TYR A 266 19.64 -1.56 -7.50
CA TYR A 266 18.97 -0.70 -6.52
C TYR A 266 19.61 0.69 -6.44
N HIS A 267 18.75 1.71 -6.43
CA HIS A 267 19.07 3.12 -6.44
C HIS A 267 18.18 3.90 -5.46
N HIS A 268 18.64 5.06 -5.01
CA HIS A 268 17.94 5.91 -4.04
C HIS A 268 17.17 7.07 -4.71
N TYR A 269 16.62 6.84 -5.91
CA TYR A 269 15.88 7.89 -6.63
C TYR A 269 14.48 8.16 -6.06
N PHE A 270 13.79 7.10 -5.61
CA PHE A 270 12.45 7.14 -5.00
C PHE A 270 11.38 7.84 -5.85
N ASN A 271 11.43 7.71 -7.18
CA ASN A 271 10.46 8.35 -8.06
C ASN A 271 9.07 7.70 -7.92
N GLY A 272 8.07 8.56 -7.80
CA GLY A 272 6.65 8.25 -7.95
C GLY A 272 6.00 9.24 -8.92
N ALA A 273 4.75 9.61 -8.64
CA ALA A 273 3.98 10.51 -9.49
C ALA A 273 4.24 12.01 -9.23
N ASN A 274 5.02 12.41 -8.22
CA ASN A 274 5.24 13.83 -7.94
C ASN A 274 6.35 14.40 -8.83
N PHE A 275 5.96 14.96 -9.98
CA PHE A 275 6.84 15.65 -10.92
C PHE A 275 6.88 17.18 -10.68
N LEU A 276 5.85 17.74 -10.04
CA LEU A 276 5.77 19.17 -9.71
C LEU A 276 6.97 19.62 -8.87
N MET A 277 7.34 18.85 -7.85
CA MET A 277 8.45 19.22 -6.99
C MET A 277 9.82 19.15 -7.67
N TYR A 278 9.98 18.29 -8.68
CA TYR A 278 11.21 18.29 -9.48
C TYR A 278 11.30 19.54 -10.35
N PHE A 279 10.17 19.98 -10.93
CA PHE A 279 10.08 21.25 -11.66
C PHE A 279 10.39 22.45 -10.75
N LEU A 280 9.72 22.56 -9.60
CA LEU A 280 9.97 23.65 -8.65
C LEU A 280 11.41 23.61 -8.10
N GLY A 281 11.89 22.43 -7.76
CA GLY A 281 13.26 22.25 -7.31
C GLY A 281 14.29 22.70 -8.35
N GLU A 282 14.07 22.41 -9.64
CA GLU A 282 14.96 22.85 -10.71
C GLU A 282 15.03 24.39 -10.78
N LEU A 283 13.87 25.07 -10.68
CA LEU A 283 13.81 26.53 -10.64
C LEU A 283 14.63 27.09 -9.46
N ARG A 284 14.44 26.52 -8.27
CA ARG A 284 15.20 26.92 -7.07
C ARG A 284 16.70 26.68 -7.25
N ALA A 285 17.09 25.50 -7.72
CA ALA A 285 18.48 25.15 -7.92
C ALA A 285 19.18 26.09 -8.94
N LYS A 286 18.51 26.46 -10.03
CA LYS A 286 19.02 27.44 -11.01
C LYS A 286 19.14 28.84 -10.39
N LYS A 287 18.14 29.28 -9.64
CA LYS A 287 18.17 30.56 -8.92
C LYS A 287 19.36 30.64 -7.96
N GLU A 288 19.68 29.54 -7.28
CA GLU A 288 20.81 29.40 -6.36
C GLU A 288 22.16 29.15 -7.07
N GLY A 289 22.19 29.05 -8.40
CA GLY A 289 23.41 28.80 -9.19
C GLY A 289 23.93 27.36 -9.11
N ASN A 290 23.10 26.40 -8.69
CA ASN A 290 23.45 24.99 -8.53
C ASN A 290 23.02 24.15 -9.74
N GLU A 291 23.76 24.29 -10.85
CA GLU A 291 23.48 23.59 -12.12
C GLU A 291 23.50 22.05 -12.00
N LYS A 292 24.36 21.51 -11.13
CA LYS A 292 24.42 20.06 -10.90
C LYS A 292 23.11 19.55 -10.30
N LEU A 293 22.58 20.23 -9.29
CA LEU A 293 21.32 19.87 -8.67
C LEU A 293 20.14 20.06 -9.63
N ALA A 294 20.14 21.16 -10.39
CA ALA A 294 19.11 21.42 -11.42
C ALA A 294 19.05 20.26 -12.44
N THR A 295 20.20 19.82 -12.95
CA THR A 295 20.29 18.67 -13.88
C THR A 295 19.76 17.38 -13.24
N ASN A 296 20.11 17.10 -11.99
CA ASN A 296 19.64 15.92 -11.27
C ASN A 296 18.11 15.95 -11.10
N LEU A 297 17.55 17.08 -10.70
CA LEU A 297 16.10 17.28 -10.56
C LEU A 297 15.37 17.09 -11.89
N GLN A 298 15.91 17.63 -12.99
CA GLN A 298 15.34 17.43 -14.31
C GLN A 298 15.36 15.95 -14.73
N ASN A 299 16.43 15.21 -14.42
CA ASN A 299 16.44 13.76 -14.66
C ASN A 299 15.35 13.03 -13.86
N LYS A 300 15.12 13.42 -12.60
CA LYS A 300 14.05 12.85 -11.77
C LYS A 300 12.66 13.22 -12.27
N TYR A 301 12.49 14.42 -12.81
CA TYR A 301 11.26 14.82 -13.52
C TYR A 301 10.97 13.85 -14.66
N GLN A 302 11.95 13.62 -15.55
CA GLN A 302 11.78 12.71 -16.69
C GLN A 302 11.47 11.28 -16.24
N MET A 303 12.13 10.80 -15.18
CA MET A 303 11.84 9.49 -14.60
C MET A 303 10.41 9.39 -14.04
N ALA A 304 9.90 10.43 -13.38
CA ALA A 304 8.53 10.45 -12.87
C ALA A 304 7.49 10.43 -14.01
N VAL A 305 7.70 11.25 -15.05
CA VAL A 305 6.85 11.28 -16.24
C VAL A 305 6.86 9.93 -16.95
N ALA A 306 8.04 9.34 -17.19
CA ALA A 306 8.16 8.04 -17.84
C ALA A 306 7.47 6.91 -17.05
N ARG A 307 7.48 6.98 -15.71
CA ARG A 307 6.77 6.03 -14.85
C ARG A 307 5.26 6.19 -14.94
N LEU A 308 4.76 7.43 -14.94
CA LEU A 308 3.34 7.72 -15.16
C LEU A 308 2.88 7.19 -16.52
N GLN A 309 3.69 7.41 -17.57
CA GLN A 309 3.37 6.96 -18.92
C GLN A 309 3.38 5.43 -19.08
N ALA A 310 4.23 4.74 -18.32
CA ALA A 310 4.29 3.28 -18.32
C ALA A 310 3.23 2.62 -17.42
N ALA A 311 2.57 3.38 -16.52
CA ALA A 311 1.67 2.84 -15.51
C ALA A 311 0.32 2.37 -16.06
N ALA A 312 -0.19 3.02 -17.12
CA ALA A 312 -1.53 2.83 -17.64
C ALA A 312 -1.56 2.54 -19.14
N GLU A 313 -2.72 2.09 -19.62
CA GLU A 313 -3.02 1.92 -21.05
C GLU A 313 -4.51 2.15 -21.29
N ILE A 314 -4.87 2.66 -22.47
CA ILE A 314 -6.25 2.85 -22.91
C ILE A 314 -6.60 1.88 -24.04
N GLU A 315 -7.73 1.21 -23.90
CA GLU A 315 -8.41 0.44 -24.95
C GLU A 315 -9.75 1.12 -25.29
N ILE A 316 -10.10 1.19 -26.57
CA ILE A 316 -11.35 1.80 -27.04
C ILE A 316 -12.12 0.78 -27.87
N ASP A 317 -13.35 0.48 -27.44
CA ASP A 317 -14.21 -0.51 -28.09
C ASP A 317 -15.55 0.09 -28.53
N PRO A 318 -15.91 -0.01 -29.83
CA PRO A 318 -17.25 0.30 -30.27
C PRO A 318 -18.25 -0.77 -29.82
N MET A 319 -19.46 -0.36 -29.50
CA MET A 319 -20.55 -1.24 -29.11
C MET A 319 -21.76 -1.05 -30.02
N TYR A 320 -22.14 -2.13 -30.70
CA TYR A 320 -23.22 -2.18 -31.68
C TYR A 320 -24.46 -2.87 -31.11
N ASN A 321 -25.65 -2.34 -31.41
CA ASN A 321 -26.93 -2.88 -30.98
C ASN A 321 -27.31 -4.14 -31.80
N GLU A 322 -28.47 -4.74 -31.54
CA GLU A 322 -28.94 -5.93 -32.28
C GLU A 322 -29.14 -5.70 -33.79
N LYS A 323 -29.35 -4.45 -34.22
CA LYS A 323 -29.46 -4.06 -35.63
C LYS A 323 -28.11 -3.76 -36.28
N GLY A 324 -27.04 -3.79 -35.49
CA GLY A 324 -25.68 -3.46 -35.91
C GLY A 324 -25.35 -1.98 -35.86
N ASP A 325 -26.21 -1.11 -35.31
CA ASP A 325 -25.90 0.33 -35.19
C ASP A 325 -25.05 0.61 -33.94
N LEU A 326 -24.03 1.46 -34.09
CA LEU A 326 -23.20 1.93 -32.98
C LEU A 326 -24.06 2.72 -32.00
N TYR A 327 -24.13 2.30 -30.74
CA TYR A 327 -24.91 3.03 -29.73
C TYR A 327 -24.09 3.43 -28.50
N LYS A 328 -22.91 2.82 -28.31
CA LYS A 328 -21.98 3.16 -27.23
C LYS A 328 -20.54 3.01 -27.69
N VAL A 329 -19.65 3.77 -27.07
CA VAL A 329 -18.19 3.59 -27.13
C VAL A 329 -17.70 3.36 -25.71
N ARG A 330 -17.02 2.23 -25.47
CA ARG A 330 -16.37 1.93 -24.20
C ARG A 330 -14.91 2.38 -24.29
N VAL A 331 -14.48 3.19 -23.34
CA VAL A 331 -13.08 3.51 -23.09
C VAL A 331 -12.66 2.80 -21.82
N ARG A 332 -11.75 1.82 -21.95
CA ARG A 332 -11.21 1.04 -20.84
C ARG A 332 -9.84 1.58 -20.46
N VAL A 333 -9.67 1.90 -19.19
CA VAL A 333 -8.38 2.33 -18.63
C VAL A 333 -7.80 1.20 -17.80
N HIS A 334 -6.62 0.72 -18.17
CA HIS A 334 -5.90 -0.33 -17.45
C HIS A 334 -4.88 0.25 -16.47
N ASN A 335 -4.77 -0.36 -15.30
CA ASN A 335 -3.58 -0.26 -14.47
C ASN A 335 -2.61 -1.37 -14.90
N ARG A 336 -1.62 -1.03 -15.72
CA ARG A 336 -0.68 -1.99 -16.29
C ARG A 336 0.47 -2.34 -15.36
N ARG A 337 1.03 -1.35 -14.67
CA ARG A 337 2.33 -1.52 -13.95
C ARG A 337 2.37 -1.01 -12.52
N ALA A 338 1.30 -0.38 -12.00
CA ALA A 338 1.29 0.00 -10.60
C ALA A 338 0.96 -1.21 -9.72
N GLY A 339 1.82 -1.47 -8.73
CA GLY A 339 1.66 -2.58 -7.78
C GLY A 339 0.57 -2.37 -6.73
N HIS A 340 -0.03 -1.19 -6.71
CA HIS A 340 -1.10 -0.69 -5.86
C HIS A 340 -2.22 -0.11 -6.76
N SER A 341 -3.23 0.55 -6.19
CA SER A 341 -4.29 1.17 -6.99
C SER A 341 -3.74 2.34 -7.83
N LEU A 342 -4.41 2.67 -8.93
CA LEU A 342 -4.05 3.77 -9.82
C LEU A 342 -5.23 4.77 -9.94
N PRO A 343 -5.06 6.03 -9.52
CA PRO A 343 -3.95 6.53 -8.69
C PRO A 343 -4.01 5.95 -7.26
N THR A 344 -2.98 6.20 -6.45
CA THR A 344 -2.91 5.87 -5.01
C THR A 344 -2.56 7.13 -4.20
N SER A 345 -2.44 7.00 -2.87
CA SER A 345 -2.12 8.07 -1.92
C SER A 345 -3.25 9.10 -1.85
N LEU A 346 -2.97 10.40 -1.75
CA LEU A 346 -3.93 11.45 -1.48
C LEU A 346 -4.74 11.84 -2.74
N THR A 347 -5.62 10.92 -3.18
CA THR A 347 -6.38 11.05 -4.44
C THR A 347 -7.49 12.12 -4.42
N ALA A 348 -7.76 12.72 -3.25
CA ALA A 348 -8.60 13.91 -3.15
C ALA A 348 -7.84 15.19 -3.52
N VAL A 349 -6.50 15.16 -3.46
CA VAL A 349 -5.63 16.26 -3.88
C VAL A 349 -5.18 16.04 -5.32
N ARG A 350 -4.58 14.88 -5.60
CA ARG A 350 -4.09 14.51 -6.94
C ARG A 350 -5.24 14.18 -7.88
N GLU A 351 -5.13 14.61 -9.13
CA GLU A 351 -6.16 14.34 -10.13
C GLU A 351 -5.63 13.45 -11.24
N MET A 352 -6.29 12.31 -11.43
CA MET A 352 -6.17 11.48 -12.62
C MET A 352 -7.55 11.45 -13.29
N TRP A 353 -7.64 11.80 -14.57
CA TRP A 353 -8.93 11.88 -15.26
C TRP A 353 -8.83 11.45 -16.72
N LEU A 354 -9.98 11.13 -17.30
CA LEU A 354 -10.12 10.75 -18.70
C LEU A 354 -10.63 11.94 -19.52
N GLU A 355 -9.82 12.40 -20.48
CA GLU A 355 -10.22 13.33 -21.53
C GLU A 355 -10.69 12.53 -22.75
N VAL A 356 -11.88 12.83 -23.29
CA VAL A 356 -12.46 12.17 -24.46
C VAL A 356 -13.05 13.17 -25.43
N LEU A 357 -12.70 13.00 -26.70
CA LEU A 357 -13.26 13.71 -27.84
C LEU A 357 -13.77 12.69 -28.86
N ILE A 358 -15.05 12.79 -29.22
CA ILE A 358 -15.65 12.01 -30.30
C ILE A 358 -16.16 12.98 -31.36
N THR A 359 -15.69 12.83 -32.60
CA THR A 359 -16.11 13.66 -33.74
C THR A 359 -16.66 12.81 -34.89
N ASP A 360 -17.47 13.43 -35.75
CA ASP A 360 -17.77 12.86 -37.06
C ASP A 360 -16.62 13.03 -38.06
N GLU A 361 -16.82 12.52 -39.28
CA GLU A 361 -15.87 12.59 -40.40
C GLU A 361 -15.53 14.01 -40.88
N ASN A 362 -16.38 15.00 -40.55
CA ASN A 362 -16.17 16.42 -40.88
C ASN A 362 -15.52 17.18 -39.71
N GLY A 363 -15.20 16.50 -38.61
CA GLY A 363 -14.64 17.10 -37.40
C GLY A 363 -15.68 17.76 -36.49
N LYS A 364 -16.97 17.52 -36.70
CA LYS A 364 -18.02 18.04 -35.81
C LYS A 364 -17.96 17.28 -34.48
N GLU A 365 -17.83 18.02 -33.38
CA GLU A 365 -17.83 17.46 -32.02
C GLU A 365 -19.20 16.84 -31.68
N LEU A 366 -19.19 15.57 -31.28
CA LEU A 366 -20.36 14.84 -30.78
C LEU A 366 -20.30 14.67 -29.26
N ILE A 367 -19.13 14.33 -28.73
CA ILE A 367 -18.87 14.22 -27.29
C ILE A 367 -17.54 14.89 -26.98
N LYS A 368 -17.54 15.68 -25.91
CA LYS A 368 -16.36 16.35 -25.34
C LYS A 368 -16.43 16.29 -23.83
N SER A 369 -15.38 15.77 -23.18
CA SER A 369 -15.31 15.61 -21.73
C SER A 369 -13.86 15.58 -21.26
N GLY A 370 -13.58 16.02 -20.03
CA GLY A 370 -12.24 16.02 -19.44
C GLY A 370 -11.36 17.18 -19.88
N TYR A 371 -11.96 18.23 -20.46
CA TYR A 371 -11.24 19.44 -20.84
C TYR A 371 -11.24 20.44 -19.68
N LEU A 372 -10.16 21.19 -19.57
CA LEU A 372 -10.02 22.26 -18.60
C LEU A 372 -10.62 23.56 -19.15
N ASP A 373 -11.25 24.33 -18.27
CA ASP A 373 -11.62 25.70 -18.58
C ASP A 373 -10.43 26.67 -18.45
N LYS A 374 -10.69 27.97 -18.63
CA LYS A 374 -9.67 29.03 -18.52
C LYS A 374 -9.06 29.18 -17.13
N ASP A 375 -9.74 28.70 -16.09
CA ASP A 375 -9.31 28.78 -14.70
C ASP A 375 -8.62 27.47 -14.27
N GLY A 376 -8.48 26.49 -15.18
CA GLY A 376 -7.80 25.23 -14.92
C GLY A 376 -8.67 24.20 -14.19
N GLU A 377 -10.00 24.38 -14.22
CA GLU A 377 -10.97 23.48 -13.59
C GLU A 377 -11.55 22.49 -14.60
N LEU A 378 -11.85 21.27 -14.14
CA LEU A 378 -12.40 20.20 -14.99
C LEU A 378 -13.90 20.43 -15.25
N ASP A 379 -14.36 20.05 -16.45
CA ASP A 379 -15.79 20.04 -16.74
C ASP A 379 -16.58 19.08 -15.82
N GLY A 380 -17.83 19.44 -15.52
CA GLY A 380 -18.66 18.69 -14.56
C GLY A 380 -19.03 17.26 -14.99
N ASN A 381 -18.80 16.90 -16.26
CA ASN A 381 -19.03 15.55 -16.79
C ASN A 381 -17.75 14.71 -16.86
N THR A 382 -16.62 15.21 -16.37
CA THR A 382 -15.33 14.52 -16.38
C THR A 382 -15.38 13.24 -15.55
N HIS A 383 -14.81 12.16 -16.07
CA HIS A 383 -14.54 10.97 -15.28
C HIS A 383 -13.20 11.12 -14.53
N VAL A 384 -13.27 11.38 -13.23
CA VAL A 384 -12.11 11.47 -12.34
C VAL A 384 -11.93 10.17 -11.56
N PHE A 385 -10.70 9.65 -11.55
CA PHE A 385 -10.29 8.48 -10.79
C PHE A 385 -9.77 8.91 -9.42
N ASN A 386 -10.66 8.96 -8.44
CA ASN A 386 -10.35 9.35 -7.06
C ASN A 386 -11.12 8.52 -6.03
N SER A 387 -10.77 8.73 -4.77
CA SER A 387 -11.60 8.35 -3.64
C SER A 387 -12.16 9.61 -2.97
N GLU A 388 -13.48 9.65 -2.79
CA GLU A 388 -14.19 10.80 -2.22
C GLU A 388 -14.40 10.58 -0.72
N GLY A 389 -13.60 11.28 0.08
CA GLY A 389 -13.67 11.26 1.54
C GLY A 389 -14.84 12.10 2.08
N MET A 390 -15.40 11.69 3.21
CA MET A 390 -16.45 12.41 3.90
C MET A 390 -16.25 12.44 5.42
N ASP A 391 -16.81 13.46 6.05
CA ASP A 391 -16.86 13.57 7.51
C ASP A 391 -17.99 12.72 8.13
N MET A 392 -18.12 12.80 9.45
CA MET A 392 -19.14 12.09 10.22
C MET A 392 -20.59 12.51 9.90
N HIS A 393 -20.77 13.62 9.18
CA HIS A 393 -22.06 14.13 8.72
C HIS A 393 -22.31 13.80 7.24
N GLN A 394 -21.46 12.96 6.63
CA GLN A 394 -21.55 12.57 5.22
C GLN A 394 -21.39 13.75 4.26
N VAL A 395 -20.66 14.79 4.67
CA VAL A 395 -20.28 15.91 3.81
C VAL A 395 -18.92 15.60 3.21
N PHE A 396 -18.77 15.81 1.90
CA PHE A 396 -17.49 15.62 1.21
C PHE A 396 -16.40 16.52 1.79
N GLN A 397 -15.22 15.95 1.99
CA GLN A 397 -14.07 16.65 2.53
C GLN A 397 -12.82 16.37 1.68
N VAL A 398 -12.09 17.44 1.37
CA VAL A 398 -10.76 17.38 0.76
C VAL A 398 -9.68 17.49 1.85
N ASP A 399 -10.00 18.13 2.98
CA ASP A 399 -9.10 18.32 4.11
C ASP A 399 -8.92 16.98 4.88
N PRO A 400 -7.72 16.36 4.92
CA PRO A 400 -7.60 14.98 5.43
C PRO A 400 -7.92 14.81 6.91
N TRP A 401 -7.71 15.84 7.73
CA TRP A 401 -8.07 15.85 9.16
C TRP A 401 -9.58 15.91 9.43
N LYS A 402 -10.43 15.91 8.38
CA LYS A 402 -11.88 15.78 8.50
C LYS A 402 -12.41 14.47 7.91
N VAL A 403 -11.61 13.76 7.12
CA VAL A 403 -12.04 12.54 6.43
C VAL A 403 -12.10 11.37 7.41
N VAL A 404 -13.30 10.83 7.64
CA VAL A 404 -13.51 9.68 8.55
C VAL A 404 -14.09 8.46 7.85
N SER A 405 -14.52 8.60 6.60
CA SER A 405 -14.99 7.50 5.74
C SER A 405 -14.96 7.93 4.26
N PHE A 406 -15.28 7.00 3.34
CA PHE A 406 -15.32 7.26 1.90
C PHE A 406 -16.69 6.95 1.32
N ALA A 407 -17.24 7.89 0.54
CA ALA A 407 -18.52 7.73 -0.15
C ALA A 407 -18.37 6.93 -1.45
N LYS A 408 -17.21 7.10 -2.12
CA LYS A 408 -16.92 6.54 -3.43
C LYS A 408 -15.43 6.25 -3.57
N ASN A 409 -15.11 5.20 -4.31
CA ASN A 409 -13.74 4.85 -4.68
C ASN A 409 -13.75 4.36 -6.13
N ASN A 410 -13.11 5.14 -7.03
CA ASN A 410 -12.97 4.84 -8.46
C ASN A 410 -11.53 4.51 -8.83
N LEU A 411 -10.70 4.13 -7.86
CA LEU A 411 -9.31 3.78 -8.12
C LEU A 411 -9.23 2.45 -8.89
N ILE A 412 -8.24 2.30 -9.76
CA ILE A 412 -8.07 1.10 -10.56
C ILE A 412 -7.11 0.15 -9.83
N PRO A 413 -7.55 -1.03 -9.33
CA PRO A 413 -6.67 -1.97 -8.63
C PRO A 413 -5.47 -2.39 -9.49
N ALA A 414 -4.40 -2.85 -8.86
CA ALA A 414 -3.22 -3.39 -9.55
C ALA A 414 -3.59 -4.51 -10.54
N LYS A 415 -3.10 -4.43 -11.80
CA LYS A 415 -3.50 -5.28 -12.93
C LYS A 415 -5.02 -5.29 -13.24
N GLY A 416 -5.76 -4.33 -12.70
CA GLY A 416 -7.18 -4.12 -12.97
C GLY A 416 -7.44 -3.15 -14.12
N TYR A 417 -8.71 -2.87 -14.36
CA TYR A 417 -9.17 -1.88 -15.32
C TYR A 417 -10.48 -1.22 -14.86
N SER A 418 -10.82 -0.08 -15.46
CA SER A 418 -12.11 0.59 -15.33
C SER A 418 -12.70 0.88 -16.70
N ASP A 419 -14.00 0.63 -16.87
CA ASP A 419 -14.74 0.84 -18.11
C ASP A 419 -15.59 2.12 -18.00
N ILE A 420 -15.32 3.09 -18.87
CA ILE A 420 -16.10 4.32 -19.01
C ILE A 420 -16.85 4.23 -20.32
N VAL A 421 -18.16 4.44 -20.31
CA VAL A 421 -19.02 4.19 -21.47
C VAL A 421 -19.73 5.46 -21.89
N TYR A 422 -19.49 5.88 -23.13
CA TYR A 422 -20.09 7.04 -23.75
C TYR A 422 -21.23 6.58 -24.67
N THR A 423 -22.43 7.13 -24.47
CA THR A 423 -23.62 6.76 -25.27
C THR A 423 -23.74 7.67 -26.48
N ILE A 424 -23.88 7.09 -27.67
CA ILE A 424 -24.10 7.80 -28.93
C ILE A 424 -25.60 7.79 -29.21
N LEU A 425 -26.27 8.92 -28.99
CA LEU A 425 -27.73 9.02 -29.12
C LEU A 425 -28.20 9.03 -30.58
N TYR A 426 -27.39 9.55 -31.49
CA TYR A 426 -27.71 9.70 -32.91
C TYR A 426 -26.50 9.28 -33.75
N PRO A 427 -26.16 7.98 -33.82
CA PRO A 427 -25.10 7.52 -34.70
C PRO A 427 -25.48 7.86 -36.15
N PRO A 428 -24.55 8.42 -36.94
CA PRO A 428 -24.74 8.48 -38.39
C PRO A 428 -25.03 7.07 -38.92
N GLY A 429 -25.83 6.95 -39.98
CA GLY A 429 -26.22 5.65 -40.52
C GLY A 429 -25.06 4.88 -41.16
N LYS A 430 -25.38 3.74 -41.80
CA LYS A 430 -24.39 2.91 -42.52
C LYS A 430 -23.49 3.73 -43.45
N GLY A 431 -22.18 3.47 -43.40
CA GLY A 431 -21.16 4.06 -44.28
C GLY A 431 -20.44 5.28 -43.70
N HIS A 432 -20.81 5.70 -42.49
CA HIS A 432 -20.13 6.78 -41.78
C HIS A 432 -19.20 6.25 -40.69
N GLN A 433 -18.25 7.08 -40.27
CA GLN A 433 -17.28 6.77 -39.22
C GLN A 433 -17.24 7.88 -38.17
N LEU A 434 -16.86 7.52 -36.95
CA LEU A 434 -16.53 8.47 -35.89
C LEU A 434 -15.05 8.35 -35.53
N ASN A 435 -14.39 9.47 -35.25
CA ASN A 435 -13.09 9.48 -34.62
C ASN A 435 -13.27 9.54 -33.10
N VAL A 436 -12.64 8.63 -32.37
CA VAL A 436 -12.65 8.59 -30.91
C VAL A 436 -11.23 8.75 -30.42
N HIS A 437 -10.96 9.87 -29.76
CA HIS A 437 -9.69 10.17 -29.13
C HIS A 437 -9.87 10.22 -27.61
N ALA A 438 -9.07 9.44 -26.89
CA ALA A 438 -9.09 9.42 -25.43
C ALA A 438 -7.68 9.56 -24.86
N LYS A 439 -7.54 10.37 -23.81
CA LYS A 439 -6.28 10.57 -23.07
C LYS A 439 -6.50 10.37 -21.57
N LEU A 440 -5.60 9.64 -20.93
CA LEU A 440 -5.53 9.58 -19.48
C LEU A 440 -4.52 10.63 -19.03
N ARG A 441 -4.97 11.55 -18.18
CA ARG A 441 -4.18 12.71 -17.77
C ARG A 441 -4.00 12.72 -16.26
N PHE A 442 -2.89 13.27 -15.80
CA PHE A 442 -2.55 13.35 -14.38
C PHE A 442 -1.92 14.69 -14.00
N ARG A 443 -2.32 15.24 -12.86
CA ARG A 443 -1.66 16.38 -12.20
C ARG A 443 -1.61 16.20 -10.68
N GLN A 444 -0.62 16.83 -10.05
CA GLN A 444 -0.32 16.64 -8.63
C GLN A 444 -1.39 17.24 -7.70
N ALA A 445 -2.07 18.30 -8.15
CA ALA A 445 -3.19 18.92 -7.46
C ALA A 445 -4.12 19.60 -8.46
N GLY A 446 -5.41 19.69 -8.14
CA GLY A 446 -6.32 20.60 -8.85
C GLY A 446 -5.85 22.05 -8.79
N GLN A 447 -6.15 22.87 -9.81
CA GLN A 447 -5.64 24.24 -9.90
C GLN A 447 -6.09 25.09 -8.70
N ALA A 448 -7.41 25.15 -8.42
CA ALA A 448 -7.93 25.88 -7.28
C ALA A 448 -7.38 25.37 -5.93
N LEU A 449 -7.15 24.06 -5.82
CA LEU A 449 -6.59 23.48 -4.60
C LEU A 449 -5.11 23.83 -4.43
N ALA A 450 -4.31 23.77 -5.49
CA ALA A 450 -2.92 24.21 -5.47
C ALA A 450 -2.84 25.68 -5.07
N GLU A 451 -3.70 26.54 -5.63
CA GLU A 451 -3.79 27.95 -5.26
C GLU A 451 -4.15 28.14 -3.79
N LYS A 452 -5.16 27.41 -3.29
CA LYS A 452 -5.54 27.44 -1.87
C LYS A 452 -4.37 27.07 -0.95
N LEU A 453 -3.61 26.03 -1.28
CA LEU A 453 -2.49 25.56 -0.45
C LEU A 453 -1.30 26.51 -0.51
N LEU A 454 -0.92 26.95 -1.71
CA LEU A 454 0.22 27.83 -1.96
C LEU A 454 0.00 29.28 -1.47
N THR A 455 -1.26 29.70 -1.29
CA THR A 455 -1.60 30.97 -0.61
C THR A 455 -1.68 30.84 0.91
N ASN A 456 -1.62 29.62 1.45
CA ASN A 456 -1.68 29.34 2.89
C ASN A 456 -0.37 28.75 3.42
N LEU A 457 0.77 29.17 2.88
CA LEU A 457 2.08 28.73 3.37
C LEU A 457 2.34 29.22 4.81
N PRO A 458 3.13 28.48 5.61
CA PRO A 458 3.53 28.91 6.95
C PRO A 458 4.51 30.08 6.88
N ASP A 459 4.62 30.82 7.99
CA ASP A 459 5.55 31.93 8.11
C ASP A 459 6.99 31.50 7.79
N GLY A 460 7.71 32.34 7.03
CA GLY A 460 9.08 32.06 6.60
C GLY A 460 9.21 31.30 5.27
N VAL A 461 8.08 30.94 4.64
CA VAL A 461 8.05 30.32 3.30
C VAL A 461 7.44 31.31 2.31
N ASP A 462 8.20 31.69 1.29
CA ASP A 462 7.77 32.61 0.23
C ASP A 462 8.16 32.04 -1.14
N LEU A 463 7.19 31.99 -2.06
CA LEU A 463 7.38 31.35 -3.37
C LEU A 463 8.32 32.15 -4.28
N ASN A 464 8.33 33.48 -4.15
CA ASN A 464 9.24 34.31 -4.91
C ASN A 464 10.68 34.16 -4.38
N ASP A 465 10.85 34.13 -3.05
CA ASP A 465 12.14 33.92 -2.41
C ASP A 465 12.71 32.52 -2.69
N TRP A 466 11.86 31.48 -2.67
CA TRP A 466 12.32 30.10 -2.86
C TRP A 466 12.48 29.73 -4.33
N TYR A 467 11.54 30.12 -5.19
CA TYR A 467 11.44 29.64 -6.57
C TYR A 467 11.51 30.74 -7.63
N GLY A 468 11.43 32.01 -7.24
CA GLY A 468 11.32 33.13 -8.19
C GLY A 468 9.94 33.27 -8.81
N LEU A 469 8.91 32.69 -8.18
CA LEU A 469 7.53 32.73 -8.66
C LEU A 469 6.79 33.93 -8.06
N THR A 470 6.41 34.88 -8.91
CA THR A 470 5.59 36.05 -8.51
C THR A 470 4.09 35.76 -8.53
N GLU A 471 3.69 34.68 -9.19
CA GLU A 471 2.33 34.16 -9.27
C GLU A 471 2.36 32.64 -9.28
N ILE A 472 1.21 32.02 -8.99
CA ILE A 472 1.07 30.56 -9.01
C ILE A 472 0.85 30.14 -10.46
N PRO A 473 1.79 29.40 -11.09
CA PRO A 473 1.61 28.97 -12.46
C PRO A 473 0.52 27.91 -12.56
N ALA A 474 0.04 27.67 -13.79
CA ALA A 474 -0.80 26.53 -14.09
C ALA A 474 -0.11 25.24 -13.63
N VAL A 475 -0.83 24.40 -12.87
CA VAL A 475 -0.29 23.13 -12.38
C VAL A 475 0.03 22.24 -13.58
N PRO A 476 1.29 21.79 -13.75
CA PRO A 476 1.69 20.96 -14.87
C PRO A 476 0.88 19.66 -14.97
N ILE A 477 0.60 19.25 -16.21
CA ILE A 477 -0.20 18.06 -16.54
C ILE A 477 0.67 17.08 -17.33
N VAL A 478 0.58 15.81 -17.00
CA VAL A 478 1.18 14.71 -17.77
C VAL A 478 0.08 13.95 -18.48
N ASP A 479 0.21 13.84 -19.80
CA ASP A 479 -0.53 12.86 -20.59
C ASP A 479 0.14 11.49 -20.32
N MET A 480 -0.55 10.64 -19.55
CA MET A 480 -0.06 9.31 -19.18
C MET A 480 -0.11 8.37 -20.38
N THR A 481 -1.24 8.30 -21.06
CA THR A 481 -1.43 7.46 -22.25
C THR A 481 -2.55 8.04 -23.08
N GLU A 482 -2.51 7.79 -24.38
CA GLU A 482 -3.54 8.22 -25.32
C GLU A 482 -3.82 7.09 -26.31
N ASN A 483 -5.06 7.06 -26.80
CA ASN A 483 -5.46 6.18 -27.88
C ASN A 483 -6.44 6.90 -28.80
N ASN A 484 -6.29 6.72 -30.10
CA ASN A 484 -7.14 7.30 -31.13
C ASN A 484 -7.56 6.19 -32.10
N VAL A 485 -8.87 5.98 -32.23
CA VAL A 485 -9.42 4.97 -33.11
C VAL A 485 -10.50 5.58 -34.00
N THR A 486 -10.59 5.09 -35.23
CA THR A 486 -11.75 5.32 -36.10
C THR A 486 -12.70 4.15 -35.93
N VAL A 487 -13.96 4.44 -35.59
CA VAL A 487 -15.00 3.43 -35.42
C VAL A 487 -16.05 3.57 -36.51
N ASP A 488 -16.41 2.45 -37.12
CA ASP A 488 -17.55 2.41 -38.02
C ASP A 488 -18.84 2.63 -37.22
N THR A 489 -19.81 3.31 -37.82
CA THR A 489 -21.13 3.53 -37.20
C THR A 489 -22.04 2.31 -37.30
N THR A 490 -21.64 1.30 -38.07
CA THR A 490 -22.32 0.00 -38.17
C THR A 490 -21.33 -1.15 -38.10
N GLY A 491 -21.68 -2.23 -37.42
CA GLY A 491 -20.83 -3.40 -37.24
C GLY A 491 -21.59 -4.63 -36.75
N GLU A 492 -20.85 -5.71 -36.49
CA GLU A 492 -21.42 -6.92 -35.91
C GLU A 492 -21.99 -6.61 -34.51
N PRO A 493 -23.23 -7.05 -34.20
CA PRO A 493 -23.84 -6.83 -32.90
C PRO A 493 -22.92 -7.25 -31.75
N THR A 494 -22.66 -6.32 -30.82
CA THR A 494 -21.78 -6.60 -29.69
C THR A 494 -22.49 -7.58 -28.76
N LYS A 495 -21.97 -8.81 -28.70
CA LYS A 495 -22.39 -9.81 -27.71
C LYS A 495 -21.90 -9.37 -26.34
N LEU A 496 -22.69 -8.54 -25.68
CA LEU A 496 -22.49 -8.31 -24.26
C LEU A 496 -22.78 -9.61 -23.51
N PRO A 497 -21.98 -9.98 -22.49
CA PRO A 497 -22.32 -11.10 -21.66
C PRO A 497 -23.75 -10.90 -21.14
N GLY A 498 -24.58 -11.95 -21.17
CA GLY A 498 -25.93 -11.88 -20.61
C GLY A 498 -25.89 -11.50 -19.12
N LEU A 499 -27.00 -11.10 -18.49
CA LEU A 499 -27.02 -10.79 -17.05
C LEU A 499 -26.35 -11.91 -16.21
N MET A 500 -26.64 -13.17 -16.54
CA MET A 500 -26.04 -14.35 -15.92
C MET A 500 -24.54 -14.53 -16.17
N GLU A 501 -24.01 -13.93 -17.23
CA GLU A 501 -22.61 -14.00 -17.64
C GLU A 501 -21.82 -12.80 -17.10
N ARG A 502 -22.45 -11.62 -16.95
CA ARG A 502 -21.90 -10.47 -16.19
C ARG A 502 -21.83 -10.75 -14.69
N LEU A 503 -22.84 -11.44 -14.14
CA LEU A 503 -22.82 -11.94 -12.77
C LEU A 503 -21.72 -12.99 -12.54
N LYS A 504 -21.27 -13.69 -13.60
CA LYS A 504 -20.09 -14.58 -13.55
C LYS A 504 -18.78 -13.82 -13.78
N GLY A 505 -18.78 -12.80 -14.65
CA GLY A 505 -17.61 -12.02 -15.07
C GLY A 505 -17.11 -10.98 -14.05
N ASN A 506 -17.97 -10.50 -13.16
CA ASN A 506 -17.56 -9.64 -12.02
C ASN A 506 -17.10 -10.44 -10.80
N ILE A 507 -16.96 -11.76 -10.93
CA ILE A 507 -16.43 -12.67 -9.89
C ILE A 507 -15.29 -13.48 -10.50
N THR A 508 -14.28 -12.82 -11.06
CA THR A 508 -13.05 -13.50 -11.50
C THR A 508 -12.01 -13.58 -10.38
N HIS A 509 -12.44 -13.94 -9.16
CA HIS A 509 -11.57 -14.51 -8.11
C HIS A 509 -12.37 -15.50 -7.23
N ALA A 510 -13.26 -16.31 -7.83
CA ALA A 510 -13.93 -17.39 -7.10
C ALA A 510 -13.53 -18.78 -7.63
N PRO A 511 -13.15 -19.72 -6.74
CA PRO A 511 -12.88 -21.13 -7.07
C PRO A 511 -14.18 -21.85 -7.51
N PRO A 512 -14.13 -23.08 -8.08
CA PRO A 512 -15.22 -23.61 -8.88
C PRO A 512 -16.52 -23.80 -8.07
N LYS A 513 -17.63 -23.54 -8.78
CA LYS A 513 -19.07 -23.72 -8.46
C LYS A 513 -19.40 -24.20 -7.03
N LYS A 514 -20.05 -23.32 -6.28
CA LYS A 514 -20.95 -23.67 -5.17
C LYS A 514 -22.24 -24.23 -5.79
N GLU A 515 -22.54 -25.51 -5.56
CA GLU A 515 -23.95 -25.95 -5.53
C GLU A 515 -24.62 -25.26 -4.33
N GLU A 516 -25.88 -24.86 -4.49
CA GLU A 516 -26.68 -24.30 -3.39
C GLU A 516 -26.85 -25.36 -2.30
N GLY A 517 -25.97 -25.28 -1.30
CA GLY A 517 -25.95 -26.08 -0.09
C GLY A 517 -25.00 -25.43 0.91
N LEU A 518 -25.23 -25.70 2.20
CA LEU A 518 -24.33 -25.31 3.30
C LEU A 518 -22.87 -25.65 2.92
N SER A 519 -21.88 -24.82 3.28
CA SER A 519 -20.47 -25.19 3.05
C SER A 519 -20.12 -26.49 3.78
N LEU A 520 -19.09 -27.24 3.36
CA LEU A 520 -18.69 -28.45 4.09
C LEU A 520 -18.42 -28.12 5.56
N TYR A 521 -17.86 -26.94 5.85
CA TYR A 521 -17.70 -26.41 7.21
C TYR A 521 -19.02 -26.29 7.97
N GLU A 522 -20.06 -25.72 7.35
CA GLU A 522 -21.40 -25.60 7.94
C GLU A 522 -22.09 -26.97 8.08
N GLN A 523 -21.96 -27.86 7.08
CA GLN A 523 -22.49 -29.22 7.10
C GLN A 523 -21.84 -30.09 8.18
N LEU A 524 -20.57 -29.82 8.50
CA LEU A 524 -19.83 -30.49 9.57
C LEU A 524 -20.16 -29.95 10.97
N GLY A 525 -20.96 -28.87 11.09
CA GLY A 525 -21.37 -28.29 12.37
C GLY A 525 -20.62 -27.02 12.79
N GLY A 526 -19.89 -26.38 11.86
CA GLY A 526 -19.23 -25.09 12.06
C GLY A 526 -18.06 -25.12 13.05
N GLU A 527 -17.75 -23.96 13.62
CA GLU A 527 -16.54 -23.72 14.44
C GLU A 527 -16.36 -24.74 15.57
N LYS A 528 -17.41 -24.98 16.35
CA LYS A 528 -17.35 -25.90 17.51
C LYS A 528 -17.05 -27.35 17.10
N ALA A 529 -17.55 -27.76 15.94
CA ALA A 529 -17.33 -29.11 15.43
C ALA A 529 -15.90 -29.27 14.88
N VAL A 530 -15.40 -28.25 14.17
CA VAL A 530 -14.00 -28.22 13.70
C VAL A 530 -13.02 -28.20 14.88
N ASP A 531 -13.34 -27.45 15.94
CA ASP A 531 -12.52 -27.41 17.15
C ASP A 531 -12.43 -28.78 17.82
N ALA A 532 -13.58 -29.43 18.04
CA ALA A 532 -13.62 -30.77 18.61
C ALA A 532 -12.92 -31.81 17.72
N ALA A 533 -13.05 -31.68 16.39
CA ALA A 533 -12.38 -32.52 15.42
C ALA A 533 -10.86 -32.37 15.48
N VAL A 534 -10.32 -31.14 15.52
CA VAL A 534 -8.87 -30.94 15.58
C VAL A 534 -8.29 -31.46 16.90
N ASP A 535 -8.99 -31.23 18.02
CA ASP A 535 -8.53 -31.68 19.33
C ASP A 535 -8.49 -33.22 19.41
N LEU A 536 -9.51 -33.92 18.89
CA LEU A 536 -9.56 -35.37 18.84
C LEU A 536 -8.57 -35.96 17.81
N PHE A 537 -8.43 -35.31 16.67
CA PHE A 537 -7.49 -35.69 15.61
C PHE A 537 -6.04 -35.72 16.13
N TYR A 538 -5.60 -34.65 16.80
CA TYR A 538 -4.23 -34.63 17.33
C TYR A 538 -4.00 -35.60 18.48
N LYS A 539 -5.02 -35.94 19.28
CA LYS A 539 -4.91 -37.03 20.27
C LYS A 539 -4.57 -38.36 19.59
N LYS A 540 -5.19 -38.65 18.44
CA LYS A 540 -4.92 -39.88 17.66
C LYS A 540 -3.55 -39.84 16.99
N VAL A 541 -3.20 -38.72 16.35
CA VAL A 541 -1.91 -38.54 15.67
C VAL A 541 -0.73 -38.67 16.64
N LEU A 542 -0.83 -38.07 17.83
CA LEU A 542 0.24 -38.14 18.84
C LEU A 542 0.35 -39.53 19.50
N ALA A 543 -0.73 -40.30 19.54
CA ALA A 543 -0.74 -41.67 20.04
C ALA A 543 -0.20 -42.69 19.02
N ASP A 544 -0.15 -42.36 17.73
CA ASP A 544 0.29 -43.27 16.67
C ASP A 544 1.82 -43.22 16.48
N SER A 545 2.50 -44.31 16.85
CA SER A 545 3.95 -44.46 16.74
C SER A 545 4.47 -44.35 15.31
N ARG A 546 3.62 -44.50 14.29
CA ARG A 546 4.00 -44.36 12.87
C ARG A 546 4.25 -42.91 12.47
N VAL A 547 3.67 -41.93 13.18
CA VAL A 547 3.74 -40.50 12.80
C VAL A 547 4.10 -39.54 13.95
N ASN A 548 3.96 -39.96 15.21
CA ASN A 548 4.19 -39.08 16.35
C ASN A 548 5.64 -38.53 16.44
N GLY A 549 6.62 -39.23 15.85
CA GLY A 549 8.02 -38.81 15.82
C GLY A 549 8.23 -37.45 15.14
N PHE A 550 7.39 -37.09 14.16
CA PHE A 550 7.46 -35.80 13.46
C PHE A 550 7.01 -34.61 14.31
N PHE A 551 6.33 -34.87 15.44
CA PHE A 551 5.80 -33.84 16.33
C PHE A 551 6.68 -33.60 17.57
N LYS A 552 7.82 -34.28 17.71
CA LYS A 552 8.77 -34.04 18.81
C LYS A 552 9.34 -32.62 18.73
N GLY A 553 9.17 -31.84 19.80
CA GLY A 553 9.64 -30.45 19.89
C GLY A 553 8.75 -29.43 19.16
N VAL A 554 7.58 -29.84 18.68
CA VAL A 554 6.58 -28.92 18.09
C VAL A 554 5.74 -28.31 19.20
N ASP A 555 5.54 -26.99 19.14
CA ASP A 555 4.55 -26.30 19.96
C ASP A 555 3.14 -26.73 19.52
N MET A 556 2.56 -27.66 20.29
CA MET A 556 1.28 -28.25 19.95
C MET A 556 0.13 -27.26 20.10
N GLU A 557 0.19 -26.28 21.01
CA GLU A 557 -0.87 -25.27 21.10
C GLU A 557 -0.94 -24.42 19.83
N ARG A 558 0.22 -24.00 19.33
CA ARG A 558 0.33 -23.32 18.05
C ARG A 558 -0.12 -24.20 16.89
N GLN A 559 0.28 -25.47 16.88
CA GLN A 559 -0.09 -26.42 15.82
C GLN A 559 -1.60 -26.66 15.75
N LEU A 560 -2.27 -26.81 16.90
CA LEU A 560 -3.72 -26.95 16.96
C LEU A 560 -4.43 -25.71 16.41
N ARG A 561 -3.99 -24.50 16.79
CA ARG A 561 -4.55 -23.24 16.24
C ARG A 561 -4.37 -23.13 14.73
N MET A 562 -3.18 -23.46 14.22
CA MET A 562 -2.90 -23.43 12.79
C MET A 562 -3.77 -24.45 12.02
N GLN A 563 -3.93 -25.66 12.56
CA GLN A 563 -4.76 -26.68 11.93
C GLN A 563 -6.25 -26.34 11.95
N LYS A 564 -6.76 -25.72 13.03
CA LYS A 564 -8.13 -25.21 13.11
C LYS A 564 -8.40 -24.15 12.04
N GLY A 565 -7.47 -23.20 11.88
CA GLY A 565 -7.55 -22.20 10.81
C GLY A 565 -7.47 -22.82 9.42
N PHE A 566 -6.60 -23.81 9.22
CA PHE A 566 -6.47 -24.50 7.94
C PHE A 566 -7.72 -25.30 7.57
N LEU A 567 -8.26 -26.13 8.47
CA LEU A 567 -9.47 -26.91 8.20
C LEU A 567 -10.71 -26.04 8.04
N SER A 568 -10.80 -24.95 8.81
CA SER A 568 -11.87 -23.95 8.63
C SER A 568 -11.81 -23.33 7.24
N PHE A 569 -10.64 -22.91 6.79
CA PHE A 569 -10.44 -22.37 5.44
C PHE A 569 -10.78 -23.41 4.36
N VAL A 570 -10.20 -24.61 4.48
CA VAL A 570 -10.27 -25.66 3.46
C VAL A 570 -11.67 -26.26 3.32
N PHE A 571 -12.49 -26.26 4.39
CA PHE A 571 -13.89 -26.69 4.33
C PHE A 571 -14.86 -25.54 3.99
N GLY A 572 -14.38 -24.34 3.69
CA GLY A 572 -15.20 -23.20 3.27
C GLY A 572 -15.87 -22.44 4.44
N GLY A 573 -15.22 -22.40 5.60
CA GLY A 573 -15.57 -21.56 6.74
C GLY A 573 -15.00 -20.14 6.65
N PRO A 574 -15.36 -19.25 7.60
CA PRO A 574 -15.09 -17.81 7.50
C PRO A 574 -13.64 -17.39 7.83
N ILE A 575 -12.82 -18.33 8.31
CA ILE A 575 -11.45 -18.06 8.74
C ILE A 575 -10.50 -18.34 7.57
N HIS A 576 -9.71 -17.34 7.17
CA HIS A 576 -8.64 -17.50 6.18
C HIS A 576 -7.34 -17.96 6.84
N TYR A 577 -6.72 -19.01 6.30
CA TYR A 577 -5.42 -19.51 6.79
C TYR A 577 -4.27 -18.60 6.33
N SER A 578 -3.51 -18.04 7.28
CA SER A 578 -2.39 -17.11 7.05
C SER A 578 -1.00 -17.73 7.28
N GLY A 579 -0.90 -19.06 7.39
CA GLY A 579 0.36 -19.75 7.63
C GLY A 579 1.25 -19.89 6.39
N LYS A 580 2.48 -20.39 6.58
CA LYS A 580 3.40 -20.72 5.47
C LYS A 580 2.70 -21.63 4.46
N ASN A 581 3.06 -21.50 3.17
CA ASN A 581 2.57 -22.43 2.17
C ASN A 581 2.94 -23.89 2.55
N LEU A 582 2.08 -24.85 2.19
CA LEU A 582 2.19 -26.22 2.67
C LEU A 582 3.53 -26.86 2.28
N ARG A 583 4.07 -26.52 1.11
CA ARG A 583 5.37 -27.00 0.64
C ARG A 583 6.53 -26.54 1.52
N ALA A 584 6.65 -25.25 1.77
CA ALA A 584 7.69 -24.69 2.63
C ALA A 584 7.51 -25.11 4.10
N ALA A 585 6.27 -25.26 4.56
CA ALA A 585 6.00 -25.74 5.91
C ALA A 585 6.50 -27.17 6.13
N HIS A 586 6.36 -28.07 5.14
CA HIS A 586 6.67 -29.49 5.28
C HIS A 586 8.03 -29.90 4.67
N ALA A 587 8.71 -29.04 3.91
CA ALA A 587 9.99 -29.33 3.27
C ALA A 587 11.05 -29.91 4.24
N HIS A 588 11.16 -29.32 5.44
CA HIS A 588 12.08 -29.79 6.47
C HIS A 588 11.69 -31.15 7.08
N LEU A 589 10.42 -31.56 6.99
CA LEU A 589 9.94 -32.88 7.42
C LEU A 589 10.12 -33.92 6.31
N VAL A 590 9.96 -33.53 5.04
CA VAL A 590 10.30 -34.36 3.87
C VAL A 590 11.79 -34.71 3.89
N ALA A 591 12.66 -33.73 4.19
CA ALA A 591 14.09 -33.97 4.41
C ALA A 591 14.39 -34.94 5.57
N LYS A 592 13.45 -35.12 6.51
CA LYS A 592 13.52 -36.07 7.65
C LYS A 592 12.81 -37.40 7.38
N GLY A 593 12.32 -37.63 6.16
CA GLY A 593 11.69 -38.89 5.74
C GLY A 593 10.15 -38.89 5.71
N LEU A 594 9.49 -37.72 5.82
CA LEU A 594 8.05 -37.62 5.55
C LEU A 594 7.76 -38.09 4.10
N ASN A 595 6.77 -38.96 3.93
CA ASN A 595 6.48 -39.60 2.63
C ASN A 595 4.99 -39.91 2.50
N GLY A 596 4.59 -40.49 1.36
CA GLY A 596 3.20 -40.78 1.03
C GLY A 596 2.48 -41.70 2.04
N THR A 597 3.19 -42.61 2.70
CA THR A 597 2.62 -43.48 3.75
C THR A 597 2.26 -42.66 4.99
N HIS A 598 3.16 -41.77 5.44
CA HIS A 598 2.90 -40.88 6.58
C HIS A 598 1.71 -39.97 6.30
N PHE A 599 1.61 -39.42 5.08
CA PHE A 599 0.47 -38.61 4.67
C PHE A 599 -0.85 -39.40 4.72
N SER A 600 -0.85 -40.63 4.19
CA SER A 600 -2.05 -41.48 4.19
C SER A 600 -2.51 -41.82 5.61
N ILE A 601 -1.58 -42.04 6.55
CA ILE A 601 -1.90 -42.25 7.97
C ILE A 601 -2.53 -41.00 8.60
N ILE A 602 -2.04 -39.81 8.24
CA ILE A 602 -2.66 -38.54 8.70
C ILE A 602 -4.09 -38.39 8.17
N VAL A 603 -4.34 -38.75 6.90
CA VAL A 603 -5.71 -38.73 6.32
C VAL A 603 -6.60 -39.81 6.95
N GLU A 604 -6.04 -40.98 7.27
CA GLU A 604 -6.73 -42.05 8.00
C GLU A 604 -7.23 -41.56 9.37
N HIS A 605 -6.37 -40.89 10.15
CA HIS A 605 -6.73 -40.30 11.45
C HIS A 605 -7.79 -39.22 11.33
N LEU A 606 -7.72 -38.38 10.29
CA LEU A 606 -8.75 -37.37 10.01
C LEU A 606 -10.11 -38.05 9.74
N GLY A 607 -10.13 -39.08 8.89
CA GLY A 607 -11.35 -39.83 8.58
C GLY A 607 -11.93 -40.53 9.81
N ALA A 608 -11.10 -41.21 10.60
CA ALA A 608 -11.51 -41.87 11.83
C ALA A 608 -12.09 -40.88 12.86
N THR A 609 -11.47 -39.71 12.98
CA THR A 609 -11.93 -38.63 13.87
C THR A 609 -13.31 -38.12 13.48
N LEU A 610 -13.53 -37.84 12.19
CA LEU A 610 -14.83 -37.35 11.71
C LEU A 610 -15.93 -38.41 11.89
N LYS A 611 -15.63 -39.69 11.64
CA LYS A 611 -16.58 -40.79 11.90
C LYS A 611 -16.95 -40.91 13.38
N GLU A 612 -15.96 -40.80 14.27
CA GLU A 612 -16.19 -40.86 15.72
C GLU A 612 -17.05 -39.70 16.23
N LEU A 613 -16.94 -38.53 15.59
CA LEU A 613 -17.79 -37.36 15.86
C LEU A 613 -19.17 -37.43 15.21
N GLY A 614 -19.53 -38.56 14.59
CA GLY A 614 -20.86 -38.79 14.01
C GLY A 614 -21.09 -38.13 12.64
N VAL A 615 -20.02 -37.72 11.95
CA VAL A 615 -20.12 -37.17 10.59
C VAL A 615 -20.52 -38.26 9.61
N LYS A 616 -21.51 -37.98 8.73
CA LYS A 616 -21.98 -38.91 7.70
C LYS A 616 -20.84 -39.33 6.77
N ASP A 617 -20.82 -40.61 6.36
CA ASP A 617 -19.75 -41.18 5.54
C ASP A 617 -19.49 -40.39 4.24
N GLU A 618 -20.53 -39.84 3.62
CA GLU A 618 -20.42 -38.98 2.43
C GLU A 618 -19.57 -37.73 2.68
N LEU A 619 -19.75 -37.07 3.83
CA LEU A 619 -18.99 -35.88 4.22
C LEU A 619 -17.56 -36.23 4.67
N VAL A 620 -17.36 -37.41 5.27
CA VAL A 620 -16.02 -37.92 5.57
C VAL A 620 -15.23 -38.17 4.28
N GLN A 621 -15.87 -38.74 3.25
CA GLN A 621 -15.24 -38.94 1.95
C GLN A 621 -14.90 -37.62 1.26
N GLN A 622 -15.78 -36.61 1.35
CA GLN A 622 -15.50 -35.27 0.84
C GLN A 622 -14.31 -34.62 1.56
N ALA A 623 -14.27 -34.65 2.89
CA ALA A 623 -13.16 -34.14 3.68
C ALA A 623 -11.83 -34.84 3.34
N ALA A 624 -11.85 -36.17 3.17
CA ALA A 624 -10.68 -36.94 2.76
C ALA A 624 -10.23 -36.58 1.32
N LYS A 625 -11.15 -36.35 0.39
CA LYS A 625 -10.83 -35.92 -0.98
C LYS A 625 -10.14 -34.55 -0.98
N VAL A 626 -10.65 -33.62 -0.18
CA VAL A 626 -10.06 -32.29 -0.02
C VAL A 626 -8.69 -32.37 0.65
N ALA A 627 -8.52 -33.17 1.70
CA ALA A 627 -7.20 -33.38 2.30
C ALA A 627 -6.20 -33.98 1.30
N ASN A 628 -6.63 -34.91 0.43
CA ASN A 628 -5.77 -35.49 -0.58
C ASN A 628 -5.36 -34.52 -1.71
N SER A 629 -6.10 -33.42 -1.94
CA SER A 629 -5.75 -32.47 -3.02
C SER A 629 -4.42 -31.74 -2.75
N VAL A 630 -4.03 -31.60 -1.48
CA VAL A 630 -2.78 -30.94 -1.06
C VAL A 630 -1.60 -31.91 -0.85
N ARG A 631 -1.78 -33.20 -1.21
CA ARG A 631 -0.76 -34.24 -1.03
C ARG A 631 0.56 -33.89 -1.70
N ASN A 632 0.53 -33.43 -2.95
CA ASN A 632 1.74 -33.10 -3.70
C ASN A 632 2.46 -31.90 -3.10
N ASP A 633 1.72 -30.91 -2.58
CA ASP A 633 2.31 -29.75 -1.93
C ASP A 633 3.01 -30.11 -0.63
N ILE A 634 2.46 -31.02 0.18
CA ILE A 634 3.08 -31.46 1.43
C ILE A 634 4.30 -32.34 1.17
N LEU A 635 4.23 -33.23 0.18
CA LEU A 635 5.30 -34.17 -0.14
C LEU A 635 6.40 -33.57 -1.04
N GLY A 636 6.18 -32.37 -1.58
CA GLY A 636 7.13 -31.69 -2.44
C GLY A 636 7.26 -32.29 -3.85
N HIS A 637 6.22 -32.98 -4.33
CA HIS A 637 6.15 -33.56 -5.67
C HIS A 637 5.69 -32.55 -6.73
#